data_AF-A0A8J5ZUA0-F1
#
_entry.id   AF-A0A8J5ZUA0-F1
#
_cell.length_a   1.000
_cell.length_b   1.000
_cell.length_c   1.000
_cell.angle_alpha   90.00
_cell.angle_beta   90.00
_cell.angle_gamma   90.00
#
_symmetry.space_group_name_H-M   'P 1'
#
loop_
_entity.id
_entity.type
_entity.pdbx_description
1 polymer ?
#
loop_
_entity_poly.entity_id
_entity_poly.type
_entity_poly.pdbx_seq_one_letter_code
_entity_poly.pdbx_strand_id
1 'polypeptide(L)'
;ACVPVSSLDVITSLSVSTALQSPLWRWISGVLGVTCFCLMAALGIVLKNYSGYNPCQEGWIGYRCNCYFISNESKSWSESRNFCASKNSTLLQMNNKDE
;
A
#
# COMPACT_ATOMS: atom_id res chain seq x y z
N ALA A 1 -33.77 -32.75 -27.50
CA ALA A 1 -34.86 -32.40 -26.56
C ALA A 1 -34.92 -30.88 -26.47
N CYS A 2 -35.98 -30.26 -26.98
CA CYS A 2 -36.21 -28.83 -26.78
C CYS A 2 -37.13 -28.67 -25.57
N VAL A 3 -36.66 -27.99 -24.54
CA VAL A 3 -37.50 -27.53 -23.43
C VAL A 3 -37.78 -26.04 -23.69
N PRO A 4 -39.03 -25.57 -23.60
CA PRO A 4 -39.31 -24.16 -23.78
C PRO A 4 -38.69 -23.39 -22.61
N VAL A 5 -37.83 -22.41 -22.90
CA VAL A 5 -37.40 -21.42 -21.91
C VAL A 5 -38.65 -20.73 -21.39
N SER A 6 -38.89 -20.88 -20.10
CA SER A 6 -40.07 -20.40 -19.39
C SER A 6 -40.25 -18.90 -19.63
N SER A 7 -41.49 -18.45 -19.82
CA SER A 7 -41.82 -17.02 -20.02
C SER A 7 -41.34 -16.13 -18.86
N LEU A 8 -41.13 -16.71 -17.67
CA LEU A 8 -40.53 -16.06 -16.51
C LEU A 8 -39.05 -15.69 -16.73
N ASP A 9 -38.27 -16.48 -17.46
CA ASP A 9 -36.85 -16.20 -17.76
C ASP A 9 -36.69 -15.03 -18.76
N VAL A 10 -37.67 -14.88 -19.65
CA VAL A 10 -37.77 -13.74 -20.57
C VAL A 10 -38.18 -12.47 -19.82
N ILE A 11 -39.11 -12.58 -18.85
CA ILE A 11 -39.51 -11.45 -18.00
C ILE A 11 -38.38 -11.02 -17.06
N THR A 12 -37.67 -11.96 -16.44
CA THR A 12 -36.51 -11.65 -15.58
C THR A 12 -35.39 -11.00 -16.38
N SER A 13 -35.05 -11.51 -17.57
CA SER A 13 -34.06 -10.87 -18.45
C SER A 13 -34.49 -9.50 -19.00
N LEU A 14 -35.78 -9.30 -19.31
CA LEU A 14 -36.34 -7.99 -19.67
C LEU A 14 -36.32 -7.01 -18.48
N SER A 15 -36.63 -7.47 -17.27
CA SER A 15 -36.54 -6.64 -16.04
C SER A 15 -35.09 -6.27 -15.69
N VAL A 16 -34.13 -7.17 -15.92
CA VAL A 16 -32.69 -6.91 -15.77
C VAL A 16 -32.22 -5.92 -16.82
N SER A 17 -32.66 -6.08 -18.08
CA SER A 17 -32.32 -5.16 -19.17
C SER A 17 -32.92 -3.77 -18.99
N THR A 18 -34.16 -3.67 -18.49
CA THR A 18 -34.83 -2.38 -18.23
C THR A 18 -34.34 -1.69 -16.94
N ALA A 19 -33.94 -2.46 -15.91
CA ALA A 19 -33.25 -1.94 -14.74
C ALA A 19 -31.88 -1.34 -15.11
N LEU A 20 -31.15 -2.01 -15.99
CA LEU A 20 -29.85 -1.58 -16.53
C LEU A 20 -29.94 -0.33 -17.43
N GLN A 21 -31.08 -0.15 -18.11
CA GLN A 21 -31.35 0.98 -19.02
C GLN A 21 -31.79 2.26 -18.30
N SER A 22 -32.06 2.20 -16.98
CA SER A 22 -32.51 3.36 -16.22
C SER A 22 -31.34 4.34 -15.97
N PRO A 23 -31.50 5.66 -16.23
CA PRO A 23 -30.43 6.64 -16.03
C PRO A 23 -29.96 6.67 -14.57
N LEU A 24 -30.84 6.33 -13.63
CA LEU A 24 -30.54 6.22 -12.20
C LEU A 24 -29.48 5.16 -11.90
N TRP A 25 -29.51 4.00 -12.58
CA TRP A 25 -28.54 2.94 -12.33
C TRP A 25 -27.12 3.31 -12.81
N ARG A 26 -27.04 4.10 -13.89
CA ARG A 26 -25.78 4.68 -14.36
C ARG A 26 -25.16 5.61 -13.33
N TRP A 27 -25.98 6.42 -12.65
CA TRP A 27 -25.53 7.27 -11.54
C TRP A 27 -25.11 6.45 -10.32
N ILE A 28 -25.88 5.41 -9.96
CA ILE A 28 -25.55 4.52 -8.84
C ILE A 28 -24.20 3.82 -9.09
N SER A 29 -24.00 3.26 -10.29
CA SER A 29 -22.74 2.62 -10.68
C SER A 29 -21.57 3.59 -10.62
N GLY A 30 -21.75 4.82 -11.11
CA GLY A 30 -20.74 5.87 -11.05
C GLY A 30 -20.37 6.25 -9.62
N VAL A 31 -21.37 6.47 -8.75
CA VAL A 31 -21.16 6.83 -7.34
C VAL A 31 -20.42 5.70 -6.61
N LEU A 32 -20.87 4.45 -6.77
CA LEU A 32 -20.21 3.29 -6.15
C LEU A 32 -18.76 3.14 -6.62
N GLY A 33 -18.50 3.36 -7.90
CA GLY A 33 -17.15 3.33 -8.47
C GLY A 33 -16.25 4.43 -7.91
N VAL A 34 -16.74 5.67 -7.84
CA VAL A 34 -16.01 6.80 -7.26
C VAL A 34 -15.74 6.59 -5.79
N THR A 35 -16.74 6.14 -5.02
CA THR A 35 -16.57 5.82 -3.60
C THR A 35 -15.52 4.73 -3.41
N CYS A 36 -15.57 3.65 -4.20
CA CYS A 36 -14.56 2.58 -4.15
C CYS A 36 -13.16 3.11 -4.48
N PHE A 37 -13.04 3.92 -5.53
CA PHE A 37 -11.76 4.52 -5.90
C PHE A 37 -11.20 5.43 -4.79
N CYS A 38 -12.04 6.27 -4.20
CA CYS A 38 -11.66 7.12 -3.06
C CYS A 38 -11.22 6.28 -1.84
N LEU A 39 -11.93 5.19 -1.52
CA LEU A 39 -11.57 4.29 -0.43
C LEU A 39 -10.23 3.60 -0.68
N MET A 40 -9.99 3.11 -1.90
CA MET A 40 -8.72 2.46 -2.26
C MET A 40 -7.55 3.46 -2.26
N ALA A 41 -7.77 4.68 -2.75
CA ALA A 41 -6.78 5.75 -2.69
C ALA A 41 -6.45 6.15 -1.25
N ALA A 42 -7.48 6.36 -0.41
CA ALA A 42 -7.30 6.67 1.00
C ALA A 42 -6.57 5.54 1.74
N LEU A 43 -6.95 4.29 1.49
CA LEU A 43 -6.26 3.13 2.07
C LEU A 43 -4.80 3.06 1.62
N GLY A 44 -4.50 3.29 0.33
CA GLY A 44 -3.12 3.33 -0.17
C GLY A 44 -2.28 4.43 0.49
N ILE A 45 -2.87 5.62 0.68
CA ILE A 45 -2.22 6.74 1.38
C ILE A 45 -2.00 6.38 2.86
N VAL A 46 -3.01 5.84 3.54
CA VAL A 46 -2.91 5.44 4.95
C VAL A 46 -1.88 4.34 5.14
N LEU A 47 -1.86 3.32 4.28
CA LEU A 47 -0.88 2.24 4.31
C LEU A 47 0.55 2.76 4.09
N LYS A 48 0.75 3.76 3.22
CA LYS A 48 2.05 4.42 3.05
C LYS A 48 2.47 5.26 4.26
N ASN A 49 1.53 5.76 5.06
CA ASN A 49 1.82 6.41 6.32
C ASN A 49 2.07 5.40 7.46
N TYR A 50 1.41 4.23 7.40
CA TYR A 50 1.48 3.20 8.44
C TYR A 50 2.69 2.28 8.28
N SER A 51 3.02 1.93 7.04
CA SER A 51 4.33 1.40 6.69
C SER A 51 5.27 2.58 6.67
N GLY A 52 6.17 2.67 7.65
CA GLY A 52 7.22 3.69 7.67
C GLY A 52 8.22 3.51 6.53
N TYR A 53 7.74 3.60 5.28
CA TYR A 53 8.52 3.63 4.06
C TYR A 53 9.16 5.01 3.97
N ASN A 54 10.12 5.26 4.86
CA ASN A 54 11.16 6.23 4.60
C ASN A 54 12.05 5.59 3.54
N PRO A 55 12.12 6.13 2.30
CA PRO A 55 13.10 5.65 1.35
C PRO A 55 14.48 5.97 1.93
N CYS A 56 15.14 4.97 2.50
CA CYS A 56 16.52 5.12 2.92
C CYS A 56 17.37 5.45 1.70
N GLN A 57 18.46 6.19 1.91
CA GLN A 57 19.40 6.49 0.83
C GLN A 57 19.94 5.19 0.22
N GLU A 58 20.37 5.26 -1.04
CA GLU A 58 20.95 4.11 -1.73
C GLU A 58 22.13 3.53 -0.92
N GLY A 59 22.12 2.21 -0.71
CA GLY A 59 23.10 1.51 0.13
C GLY A 59 22.79 1.49 1.64
N TRP A 60 21.63 1.98 2.07
CA TRP A 60 21.18 1.91 3.47
C TRP A 60 20.05 0.90 3.66
N ILE A 61 20.03 0.25 4.82
CA ILE A 61 19.05 -0.77 5.21
C ILE A 61 17.98 -0.12 6.09
N GLY A 62 16.71 -0.22 5.71
CA GLY A 62 15.59 0.28 6.51
C GLY A 62 15.09 -0.75 7.51
N TYR A 63 15.01 -0.40 8.80
CA TYR A 63 14.41 -1.23 9.84
C TYR A 63 13.70 -0.36 10.90
N ARG A 64 12.43 -0.70 11.21
CA ARG A 64 11.59 0.03 12.20
C ARG A 64 11.67 1.56 12.07
N CYS A 65 11.42 2.08 10.87
CA CYS A 65 11.46 3.52 10.54
C CYS A 65 12.84 4.19 10.63
N ASN A 66 13.92 3.45 10.91
CA ASN A 66 15.29 3.93 10.92
C ASN A 66 16.07 3.41 9.71
N CYS A 67 17.09 4.15 9.30
CA CYS A 67 18.02 3.75 8.24
C CYS A 67 19.39 3.43 8.83
N TYR A 68 19.93 2.27 8.48
CA TYR A 68 21.20 1.76 8.97
C TYR A 68 22.20 1.62 7.82
N PHE A 69 23.44 2.05 8.05
CA PHE A 69 24.53 1.85 7.11
C PHE A 69 25.55 0.90 7.73
N ILE A 70 25.92 -0.13 6.97
CA ILE A 70 26.92 -1.12 7.40
C ILE A 70 28.12 -0.98 6.44
N SER A 71 29.25 -0.53 6.96
CA SER A 71 30.50 -0.47 6.20
C SER A 71 31.10 -1.86 6.05
N ASN A 72 31.61 -2.19 4.86
CA ASN A 72 32.36 -3.44 4.63
C ASN A 72 33.80 -3.37 5.17
N GLU A 73 34.26 -2.19 5.59
CA GLU A 73 35.60 -1.97 6.15
C GLU A 73 35.58 -2.05 7.67
N SER A 74 36.60 -2.69 8.25
CA SER A 74 36.86 -2.61 9.69
C SER A 74 37.53 -1.28 10.03
N LYS A 75 36.98 -0.58 11.01
CA LYS A 75 37.48 0.70 11.52
C LYS A 75 37.53 0.67 13.04
N SER A 76 38.48 1.37 13.63
CA SER A 76 38.49 1.59 15.08
C SER A 76 37.23 2.34 15.51
N TRP A 77 36.88 2.27 16.78
CA TRP A 77 35.65 2.90 17.28
C TRP A 77 35.61 4.42 17.03
N SER A 78 36.76 5.10 17.15
CA SER A 78 36.90 6.53 16.86
C SER A 78 36.70 6.85 15.38
N GLU A 79 37.30 6.05 14.50
CA GLU A 79 37.16 6.20 13.04
C GLU A 79 35.73 5.92 12.58
N SER A 80 35.07 4.89 13.11
CA SER A 80 33.67 4.59 12.83
C SER A 80 32.75 5.73 13.24
N ARG A 81 33.00 6.36 14.40
CA ARG A 81 32.25 7.53 14.87
C ARG A 81 32.40 8.71 13.92
N ASN A 82 33.62 9.01 13.50
CA ASN A 82 33.90 10.10 12.55
C ASN A 82 33.30 9.81 11.17
N PHE A 83 33.29 8.55 10.73
CA PHE A 83 32.69 8.13 9.48
C PHE A 83 31.16 8.27 9.50
N CYS A 84 30.48 7.85 10.56
CA CYS A 84 29.03 8.08 10.68
C CYS A 84 28.71 9.59 10.70
N ALA A 85 29.50 10.38 11.42
CA ALA A 85 29.32 11.83 11.47
C ALA A 85 29.48 12.50 10.08
N SER A 86 30.42 12.04 9.25
CA SER A 86 30.57 12.55 7.87
C SER A 86 29.40 12.17 6.94
N LYS A 87 28.60 11.16 7.33
CA LYS A 87 27.38 10.74 6.65
C LYS A 87 26.11 11.34 7.29
N ASN A 88 26.24 12.37 8.14
CA ASN A 88 25.13 12.96 8.90
C ASN A 88 24.33 11.92 9.71
N SER A 89 25.00 10.87 10.20
CA SER A 89 24.39 9.82 11.01
C SER A 89 25.13 9.64 12.34
N THR A 90 24.53 8.90 13.25
CA THR A 90 25.12 8.57 14.55
C THR A 90 25.55 7.12 14.56
N LEU A 91 26.74 6.85 15.12
CA LEU A 91 27.22 5.50 15.32
C LEU A 91 26.28 4.74 16.28
N LEU A 92 25.69 3.65 15.81
CA LEU A 92 24.84 2.78 16.62
C LEU A 92 25.69 2.14 17.73
N GLN A 93 25.34 2.41 18.98
CA GLN A 93 25.87 1.67 20.12
C GLN A 93 24.94 0.50 20.43
N MET A 94 25.41 -0.71 20.19
CA MET A 94 24.77 -1.92 20.71
C MET A 94 25.01 -1.96 22.21
N ASN A 95 24.06 -1.45 22.99
CA ASN A 95 24.06 -1.68 24.43
C ASN A 95 23.53 -3.10 24.64
N ASN A 96 24.35 -4.01 25.15
CA ASN A 96 23.99 -5.40 25.39
C ASN A 96 23.03 -5.52 26.60
N LYS A 97 21.80 -5.01 26.46
CA LYS A 97 20.78 -5.01 27.52
C LYS A 97 19.43 -5.59 27.07
N ASP A 98 19.37 -6.20 25.90
CA ASP A 98 18.18 -6.95 25.45
C ASP A 98 18.44 -8.46 25.65
N GLU A 99 18.32 -8.90 26.91
CA GLU A 99 17.70 -10.17 27.31
C GLU A 99 16.35 -9.85 27.97
#